data_AF-A0A924LHD7-F1
#
_entry.id   AF-A0A924LHD7-F1
#
_cell.length_a   1.000
_cell.length_b   1.000
_cell.length_c   1.000
_cell.angle_alpha   90.00
_cell.angle_beta   90.00
_cell.angle_gamma   90.00
#
_symmetry.space_group_name_H-M   'P 1'
#
loop_
_entity.id
_entity.type
_entity.pdbx_description
1 polymer ?
#
loop_
_entity_poly.entity_id
_entity_poly.type
_entity_poly.pdbx_seq_one_letter_code
_entity_poly.pdbx_strand_id
1 'polypeptide(L)'
;GSGSLLGALPTFGDRVFVTGQDADFHLTYGPGASNFNGPRGFLRDAINWAGAGTGLGVVVLSPGEGAISLANLGITGITSDIGNSDTVLIPGAVAGFPVNNGLTSSGLSNWGTSSHDVWTSITSAWTGINTDSGGTGFVTLVSAATASGAISSSDVPEPASIALLGMALVGIGAARRRKA
;
A
#
# COMPACT_ATOMS: atom_id res chain seq x y z
N GLY A 1 7.55 20.66 33.13
CA GLY A 1 8.35 20.40 31.92
C GLY A 1 7.49 19.62 30.97
N SER A 2 6.91 20.28 29.97
CA SER A 2 6.04 19.67 28.97
C SER A 2 6.93 18.97 27.94
N GLY A 3 7.18 17.68 28.14
CA GLY A 3 7.90 16.86 27.17
C GLY A 3 7.07 16.77 25.88
N SER A 4 7.52 17.48 24.85
CA SER A 4 6.96 17.40 23.51
C SER A 4 7.11 15.98 22.99
N LEU A 5 5.98 15.28 22.80
CA LEU A 5 5.89 14.06 22.00
C LEU A 5 5.90 14.40 20.50
N LEU A 6 6.78 15.30 20.06
CA LEU A 6 7.20 15.32 18.66
C LEU A 6 8.08 14.07 18.47
N GLY A 7 7.45 12.90 18.51
CA GLY A 7 8.07 11.65 18.11
C GLY A 7 8.59 11.83 16.70
N ALA A 8 9.83 11.39 16.47
CA ALA A 8 10.40 11.38 15.14
C ALA A 8 9.38 10.79 14.15
N LEU A 9 9.23 11.45 12.99
CA LEU A 9 8.41 10.90 11.91
C LEU A 9 8.83 9.45 11.66
N PRO A 10 7.87 8.55 11.38
CA PRO A 10 8.20 7.18 11.05
C PRO A 10 9.18 7.16 9.87
N THR A 11 10.26 6.39 10.01
CA THR A 11 11.17 6.14 8.88
C THR A 11 10.59 5.00 8.07
N PHE A 12 10.09 5.33 6.88
CA PHE A 12 9.56 4.33 5.96
C PHE A 12 10.65 3.58 5.23
N GLY A 13 10.26 2.40 4.77
CA GLY A 13 11.00 1.61 3.82
C GLY A 13 10.97 2.16 2.41
N ASP A 14 11.41 1.33 1.47
CA ASP A 14 11.42 1.64 0.04
C ASP A 14 10.04 1.52 -0.64
N ARG A 15 9.05 0.93 0.04
CA ARG A 15 7.71 0.69 -0.52
C ARG A 15 6.60 1.40 0.27
N VAL A 16 6.27 2.59 -0.23
CA VAL A 16 5.12 3.38 0.18
C VAL A 16 4.11 3.36 -0.96
N PHE A 17 2.89 2.97 -0.61
CA PHE A 17 1.73 2.90 -1.49
C PHE A 17 0.72 3.95 -1.06
N VAL A 18 0.30 4.81 -1.98
CA VAL A 18 -0.70 5.85 -1.74
C VAL A 18 -1.77 5.72 -2.80
N THR A 19 -3.03 5.58 -2.41
CA THR A 19 -4.14 5.47 -3.37
C THR A 19 -5.31 6.31 -2.94
N GLY A 20 -6.02 6.85 -3.92
CA GLY A 20 -7.30 7.51 -3.71
C GLY A 20 -8.44 6.52 -3.60
N GLN A 21 -8.19 5.23 -3.88
CA GLN A 21 -9.20 4.19 -3.74
C GLN A 21 -9.45 3.85 -2.27
N ASP A 22 -10.72 3.88 -1.87
CA ASP A 22 -11.19 3.49 -0.54
C ASP A 22 -11.53 1.99 -0.50
N ALA A 23 -10.52 1.17 -0.80
CA ALA A 23 -10.71 -0.26 -1.01
C ALA A 23 -11.15 -0.99 0.26
N ASP A 24 -10.81 -0.51 1.46
CA ASP A 24 -11.24 -1.07 2.73
C ASP A 24 -12.72 -0.80 3.04
N PHE A 25 -13.23 0.41 2.76
CA PHE A 25 -14.66 0.68 2.81
C PHE A 25 -15.42 -0.22 1.83
N HIS A 26 -14.99 -0.23 0.56
CA HIS A 26 -15.66 -0.98 -0.50
C HIS A 26 -15.54 -2.51 -0.36
N LEU A 27 -14.53 -3.00 0.36
CA LEU A 27 -14.44 -4.40 0.78
C LEU A 27 -15.57 -4.79 1.74
N THR A 28 -16.05 -3.85 2.55
CA THR A 28 -17.12 -4.06 3.54
C THR A 28 -18.50 -3.75 2.98
N TYR A 29 -18.65 -2.63 2.26
CA TYR A 29 -19.96 -2.05 1.91
C TYR A 29 -20.37 -2.27 0.45
N GLY A 30 -19.50 -2.81 -0.39
CA GLY A 30 -19.78 -3.10 -1.80
C GLY A 30 -18.73 -2.49 -2.72
N PRO A 31 -18.25 -3.23 -3.75
CA PRO A 31 -18.74 -4.52 -4.24
C PRO A 31 -18.37 -5.75 -3.38
N GLY A 32 -17.59 -5.56 -2.32
CA GLY A 32 -17.39 -6.57 -1.28
C GLY A 32 -16.21 -7.52 -1.51
N ALA A 33 -15.97 -8.39 -0.52
CA ALA A 33 -14.80 -9.26 -0.47
C ALA A 33 -14.88 -10.55 -1.32
N SER A 34 -15.84 -10.70 -2.23
CA SER A 34 -16.06 -11.98 -2.94
C SER A 34 -15.15 -12.15 -4.17
N ASN A 35 -14.88 -11.06 -4.91
CA ASN A 35 -14.08 -11.09 -6.13
C ASN A 35 -12.63 -10.65 -5.88
N PHE A 36 -11.68 -11.29 -6.56
CA PHE A 36 -10.29 -10.83 -6.57
C PHE A 36 -10.14 -9.55 -7.42
N ASN A 37 -10.75 -9.52 -8.61
CA ASN A 37 -10.78 -8.34 -9.45
C ASN A 37 -11.75 -7.30 -8.87
N GLY A 38 -11.27 -6.53 -7.90
CA GLY A 38 -12.08 -5.66 -7.04
C GLY A 38 -11.31 -5.19 -5.79
N PRO A 39 -12.01 -4.61 -4.80
CA PRO A 39 -11.38 -4.01 -3.63
C PRO A 39 -10.55 -5.01 -2.82
N ARG A 40 -10.97 -6.28 -2.74
CA ARG A 40 -10.21 -7.34 -2.05
C ARG A 40 -8.84 -7.56 -2.67
N GLY A 41 -8.77 -7.76 -3.98
CA GLY A 41 -7.50 -8.09 -4.62
C GLY A 41 -6.55 -6.91 -4.62
N PHE A 42 -7.08 -5.72 -4.90
CA PHE A 42 -6.33 -4.48 -4.86
C PHE A 42 -5.72 -4.22 -3.47
N LEU A 43 -6.51 -4.28 -2.41
CA LEU A 43 -6.02 -4.05 -1.05
C LEU A 43 -5.01 -5.12 -0.60
N ARG A 44 -5.28 -6.40 -0.88
CA ARG A 44 -4.36 -7.50 -0.57
C ARG A 44 -3.00 -7.29 -1.24
N ASP A 45 -2.99 -7.00 -2.53
CA ASP A 45 -1.75 -6.89 -3.29
C ASP A 45 -1.01 -5.59 -2.98
N ALA A 46 -1.72 -4.50 -2.64
CA ALA A 46 -1.10 -3.30 -2.08
C ALA A 46 -0.34 -3.60 -0.77
N ILE A 47 -0.96 -4.35 0.15
CA ILE A 47 -0.35 -4.75 1.43
C ILE A 47 0.87 -5.66 1.20
N ASN A 48 0.71 -6.70 0.37
CA ASN A 48 1.81 -7.63 0.09
C ASN A 48 2.98 -6.92 -0.61
N TRP A 49 2.67 -6.05 -1.57
CA TRP A 49 3.70 -5.26 -2.26
C TRP A 49 4.44 -4.38 -1.26
N ALA A 50 3.74 -3.60 -0.43
CA ALA A 50 4.36 -2.75 0.58
C ALA A 50 5.20 -3.55 1.58
N GLY A 51 4.71 -4.70 2.04
CA GLY A 51 5.37 -5.54 3.04
C GLY A 51 6.62 -6.27 2.55
N ALA A 52 6.77 -6.50 1.24
CA ALA A 52 7.94 -7.19 0.70
C ALA A 52 9.12 -6.29 0.32
N GLY A 53 9.07 -5.02 0.73
CA GLY A 53 10.17 -4.09 0.60
C GLY A 53 11.23 -4.26 1.68
N THR A 54 12.12 -3.28 1.78
CA THR A 54 13.06 -3.12 2.88
C THR A 54 12.54 -2.08 3.85
N GLY A 55 12.60 -2.35 5.16
CA GLY A 55 12.09 -1.42 6.18
C GLY A 55 10.57 -1.46 6.36
N LEU A 56 9.99 -0.37 6.88
CA LEU A 56 8.55 -0.28 7.15
C LEU A 56 7.77 0.04 5.87
N GLY A 57 7.08 -0.95 5.31
CA GLY A 57 6.11 -0.74 4.22
C GLY A 57 4.85 -0.01 4.69
N VAL A 58 4.28 0.83 3.83
CA VAL A 58 3.09 1.63 4.15
C VAL A 58 2.07 1.56 3.02
N VAL A 59 0.79 1.44 3.39
CA VAL A 59 -0.36 1.61 2.51
C VAL A 59 -1.22 2.74 3.08
N VAL A 60 -1.40 3.81 2.30
CA VAL A 60 -2.27 4.94 2.63
C VAL A 60 -3.46 4.93 1.69
N LEU A 61 -4.66 4.84 2.25
CA LEU A 61 -5.92 4.80 1.53
C LEU A 61 -6.62 6.15 1.69
N SER A 62 -7.06 6.74 0.58
CA SER A 62 -7.91 7.93 0.51
C SER A 62 -7.53 9.07 1.49
N PRO A 63 -6.28 9.58 1.44
CA PRO A 63 -5.80 10.55 2.44
C PRO A 63 -6.55 11.90 2.43
N GLY A 64 -7.24 12.26 1.36
CA GLY A 64 -7.86 13.57 1.17
C GLY A 64 -9.30 13.73 1.66
N GLU A 65 -9.91 12.71 2.30
CA GLU A 65 -11.15 12.90 3.08
C GLU A 65 -10.92 13.63 4.43
N GLY A 66 -9.88 14.45 4.52
CA GLY A 66 -9.54 15.25 5.70
C GLY A 66 -8.97 14.45 6.88
N ALA A 67 -8.74 13.15 6.73
CA ALA A 67 -8.31 12.28 7.83
C ALA A 67 -6.80 12.33 8.10
N ILE A 68 -5.95 12.41 7.06
CA ILE A 68 -4.49 12.27 7.19
C ILE A 68 -3.75 13.22 6.24
N SER A 69 -2.90 14.09 6.80
CA SER A 69 -1.92 14.83 5.98
C SER A 69 -0.74 13.94 5.63
N LEU A 70 -0.51 13.70 4.33
CA LEU A 70 0.66 12.97 3.83
C LEU A 70 1.98 13.62 4.31
N ALA A 71 2.03 14.95 4.34
CA ALA A 71 3.19 15.69 4.82
C ALA A 71 3.49 15.40 6.30
N ASN A 72 2.46 15.22 7.13
CA ASN A 72 2.62 14.84 8.54
C ASN A 72 3.11 13.40 8.72
N LEU A 73 3.05 12.57 7.68
CA LEU A 73 3.68 11.26 7.64
C LEU A 73 5.09 11.30 7.03
N GLY A 74 5.58 12.46 6.60
CA GLY A 74 6.83 12.58 5.84
C GLY A 74 6.71 12.18 4.37
N ILE A 75 5.50 11.92 3.87
CA ILE A 75 5.22 11.63 2.46
C ILE A 75 5.11 12.97 1.73
N THR A 76 6.06 13.23 0.84
CA THR A 76 6.19 14.51 0.10
C THR A 76 6.31 14.29 -1.40
N GLY A 77 6.19 15.36 -2.19
CA GLY A 77 6.29 15.29 -3.64
C GLY A 77 5.04 14.75 -4.34
N ILE A 78 3.89 14.79 -3.64
CA ILE A 78 2.57 14.43 -4.14
C ILE A 78 1.62 15.58 -3.80
N THR A 79 0.82 16.05 -4.74
CA THR A 79 -0.24 17.05 -4.48
C THR A 79 -1.59 16.58 -5.01
N SER A 80 -2.57 16.42 -4.11
CA SER A 80 -3.93 15.97 -4.43
C SER A 80 -4.72 17.14 -4.99
N ASP A 81 -5.24 17.04 -6.20
CA ASP A 81 -6.29 17.94 -6.67
C ASP A 81 -6.80 17.52 -8.06
N ILE A 82 -8.02 16.97 -8.10
CA ILE A 82 -9.02 17.08 -9.19
C ILE A 82 -10.36 16.41 -8.84
N GLY A 83 -10.51 15.80 -7.66
CA GLY A 83 -11.78 15.30 -7.13
C GLY A 83 -11.90 13.79 -7.11
N ASN A 84 -13.14 13.30 -6.98
CA ASN A 84 -13.45 11.88 -6.91
C ASN A 84 -13.85 11.32 -8.28
N SER A 85 -13.69 10.01 -8.45
CA SER A 85 -13.99 9.31 -9.69
C SER A 85 -14.51 7.91 -9.38
N ASP A 86 -15.46 7.45 -10.18
CA ASP A 86 -15.87 6.05 -10.19
C ASP A 86 -15.20 5.25 -11.32
N THR A 87 -14.32 5.90 -12.07
CA THR A 87 -13.52 5.30 -13.14
C THR A 87 -12.04 5.31 -12.74
N VAL A 88 -11.48 4.11 -12.64
CA VAL A 88 -10.06 3.87 -12.40
C VAL A 88 -9.53 3.02 -13.54
N LEU A 89 -8.51 3.54 -14.22
CA LEU A 89 -7.88 2.89 -15.35
C LEU A 89 -6.53 2.30 -14.94
N ILE A 90 -6.21 1.13 -15.49
CA ILE A 90 -4.88 0.55 -15.47
C ILE A 90 -4.21 0.91 -16.81
N PRO A 91 -3.27 1.87 -16.86
CA PRO A 91 -2.59 2.20 -18.11
C PRO A 91 -1.76 1.02 -18.61
N GLY A 92 -1.77 0.80 -19.93
CA GLY A 92 -1.07 -0.36 -20.53
C GLY A 92 0.43 -0.42 -20.20
N ALA A 93 1.09 0.72 -20.04
CA ALA A 93 2.51 0.81 -19.70
C ALA A 93 2.85 0.24 -18.31
N VAL A 94 1.87 0.18 -17.40
CA VAL A 94 2.02 -0.27 -15.99
C VAL A 94 1.07 -1.41 -15.65
N ALA A 95 0.42 -2.01 -16.65
CA ALA A 95 -0.47 -3.15 -16.44
C ALA A 95 0.24 -4.38 -15.88
N GLY A 96 1.54 -4.53 -16.16
CA GLY A 96 2.40 -5.57 -15.59
C GLY A 96 2.94 -5.25 -14.19
N PHE A 97 2.57 -4.13 -13.58
CA PHE A 97 2.98 -3.83 -12.21
C PHE A 97 2.36 -4.86 -11.25
N PRO A 98 3.10 -5.38 -10.24
CA PRO A 98 2.63 -6.49 -9.42
C PRO A 98 1.23 -6.30 -8.83
N VAL A 99 0.94 -5.11 -8.28
CA VAL A 99 -0.37 -4.79 -7.70
C VAL A 99 -1.51 -4.89 -8.72
N ASN A 100 -1.25 -4.65 -10.00
CA ASN A 100 -2.26 -4.76 -11.07
C ASN A 100 -2.47 -6.20 -11.56
N ASN A 101 -1.70 -7.17 -11.09
CA ASN A 101 -1.77 -8.55 -11.59
C ASN A 101 -3.13 -9.19 -11.29
N GLY A 102 -3.88 -9.55 -12.34
CA GLY A 102 -5.22 -10.12 -12.20
C GLY A 102 -6.32 -9.10 -11.85
N LEU A 103 -6.00 -7.80 -11.84
CA LEU A 103 -6.95 -6.70 -11.76
C LEU A 103 -7.23 -6.13 -13.15
N THR A 104 -8.39 -5.51 -13.32
CA THR A 104 -8.78 -4.79 -14.54
C THR A 104 -9.34 -3.42 -14.19
N SER A 105 -9.28 -2.46 -15.11
CA SER A 105 -9.92 -1.16 -14.94
C SER A 105 -11.40 -1.29 -14.55
N SER A 106 -12.11 -2.27 -15.13
CA SER A 106 -13.51 -2.55 -14.76
C SER A 106 -13.67 -3.08 -13.34
N GLY A 107 -12.70 -3.83 -12.82
CA GLY A 107 -12.74 -4.32 -11.44
C GLY A 107 -12.43 -3.21 -10.44
N LEU A 108 -11.64 -2.22 -10.84
CA LEU A 108 -11.28 -1.05 -10.01
C LEU A 108 -12.27 0.12 -10.12
N SER A 109 -13.36 -0.05 -10.87
CA SER A 109 -14.34 0.99 -11.17
C SER A 109 -15.75 0.60 -10.72
N ASN A 110 -16.66 1.58 -10.70
CA ASN A 110 -18.10 1.43 -10.41
C ASN A 110 -18.40 0.88 -9.00
N TRP A 111 -17.65 1.32 -8.00
CA TRP A 111 -17.87 0.96 -6.60
C TRP A 111 -18.86 1.91 -5.89
N GLY A 112 -19.34 2.95 -6.57
CA GLY A 112 -20.13 4.02 -5.94
C GLY A 112 -19.23 5.11 -5.34
N THR A 113 -18.20 5.48 -6.10
CA THR A 113 -17.03 6.32 -5.77
C THR A 113 -15.77 5.49 -5.51
N SER A 114 -15.24 4.88 -6.57
CA SER A 114 -14.05 4.02 -6.51
C SER A 114 -12.75 4.73 -6.10
N SER A 115 -12.65 6.04 -6.30
CA SER A 115 -11.52 6.87 -5.89
C SER A 115 -12.01 8.22 -5.37
N HIS A 116 -11.54 8.63 -4.20
CA HIS A 116 -11.85 9.90 -3.56
C HIS A 116 -10.78 10.96 -3.82
N ASP A 117 -9.55 10.51 -4.05
CA ASP A 117 -8.41 11.37 -4.37
C ASP A 117 -7.84 11.05 -5.73
N VAL A 118 -7.34 12.10 -6.39
CA VAL A 118 -6.57 11.99 -7.62
C VAL A 118 -5.47 13.05 -7.59
N TRP A 119 -4.28 12.66 -8.05
CA TRP A 119 -3.07 13.46 -8.02
C TRP A 119 -2.66 13.88 -9.43
N THR A 120 -2.51 15.18 -9.67
CA THR A 120 -2.09 15.72 -10.97
C THR A 120 -0.61 16.05 -11.04
N SER A 121 0.05 16.21 -9.89
CA SER A 121 1.48 16.52 -9.82
C SER A 121 2.17 15.60 -8.82
N ILE A 122 3.17 14.88 -9.34
CA ILE A 122 4.05 13.99 -8.59
C ILE A 122 5.50 14.26 -8.98
N THR A 123 6.44 14.10 -8.05
CA THR A 123 7.87 14.14 -8.34
C THR A 123 8.34 12.80 -8.93
N SER A 124 9.58 12.75 -9.42
CA SER A 124 10.21 11.51 -9.91
C SER A 124 10.41 10.42 -8.86
N ALA A 125 10.12 10.71 -7.59
CA ALA A 125 10.12 9.73 -6.51
C ALA A 125 8.88 8.81 -6.54
N TRP A 126 7.89 9.12 -7.38
CA TRP A 126 6.62 8.41 -7.44
C TRP A 126 6.33 7.89 -8.84
N THR A 127 5.68 6.74 -8.90
CA THR A 127 5.13 6.17 -10.14
C THR A 127 3.64 6.01 -10.00
N GLY A 128 2.88 6.51 -10.97
CA GLY A 128 1.45 6.27 -11.06
C GLY A 128 1.16 4.93 -11.72
N ILE A 129 0.42 4.05 -11.02
CA ILE A 129 0.09 2.71 -11.53
C ILE A 129 -1.39 2.55 -11.90
N ASN A 130 -2.24 3.48 -11.46
CA ASN A 130 -3.63 3.63 -11.88
C ASN A 130 -3.94 5.11 -12.13
N THR A 131 -4.87 5.39 -13.03
CA THR A 131 -5.26 6.76 -13.40
C THR A 131 -6.77 6.95 -13.38
N ASP A 132 -7.20 8.21 -13.45
CA ASP A 132 -8.61 8.59 -13.65
C ASP A 132 -9.10 8.30 -15.08
N SER A 133 -10.36 8.66 -15.36
CA SER A 133 -10.99 8.50 -16.69
C SER A 133 -10.28 9.23 -17.82
N GLY A 134 -9.54 10.30 -17.53
CA GLY A 134 -8.79 11.08 -18.53
C GLY A 134 -7.38 10.55 -18.79
N GLY A 135 -6.87 9.66 -17.92
CA GLY A 135 -5.46 9.28 -17.93
C GLY A 135 -4.53 10.43 -17.52
N THR A 136 -5.10 11.53 -17.01
CA THR A 136 -4.40 12.77 -16.67
C THR A 136 -4.13 12.91 -15.18
N GLY A 137 -4.94 12.23 -14.37
CA GLY A 137 -4.79 12.15 -12.93
C GLY A 137 -4.34 10.77 -12.49
N PHE A 138 -3.44 10.70 -11.51
CA PHE A 138 -3.02 9.45 -10.89
C PHE A 138 -3.94 9.10 -9.72
N VAL A 139 -4.47 7.89 -9.71
CA VAL A 139 -5.34 7.34 -8.64
C VAL A 139 -4.52 6.50 -7.65
N THR A 140 -3.41 5.91 -8.08
CA THR A 140 -2.56 5.10 -7.22
C THR A 140 -1.10 5.38 -7.54
N LEU A 141 -0.34 5.67 -6.49
CA LEU A 141 1.06 6.06 -6.52
C LEU A 141 1.90 5.09 -5.69
N VAL A 142 3.10 4.79 -6.18
CA VAL A 142 4.07 3.94 -5.50
C VAL A 142 5.46 4.58 -5.50
N SER A 143 6.21 4.44 -4.40
CA SER A 143 7.56 5.01 -4.27
C SER A 143 8.66 4.21 -5.00
N ALA A 144 8.40 2.94 -5.30
CA ALA A 144 9.33 2.08 -6.04
C ALA A 144 8.72 1.70 -7.40
N ALA A 145 9.35 2.19 -8.48
CA ALA A 145 8.92 1.95 -9.85
C ALA A 145 9.16 0.51 -10.33
N THR A 146 9.91 -0.30 -9.58
CA THR A 146 10.26 -1.65 -10.01
C THR A 146 9.09 -2.61 -9.85
N ALA A 147 8.76 -3.30 -10.94
CA ALA A 147 7.81 -4.40 -10.98
C ALA A 147 8.24 -5.67 -10.21
N SER A 148 9.25 -5.58 -9.34
CA SER A 148 9.60 -6.64 -8.41
C SER A 148 8.77 -6.45 -7.13
N GLY A 149 8.03 -7.49 -6.75
CA GLY A 149 7.22 -7.44 -5.55
C GLY A 149 6.45 -8.73 -5.32
N ALA A 150 6.45 -9.17 -4.06
CA ALA A 150 5.52 -10.16 -3.56
C ALA A 150 4.08 -9.73 -3.80
N ILE A 151 3.29 -10.59 -4.41
CA ILE A 151 1.83 -10.51 -4.37
C ILE A 151 1.23 -11.72 -3.67
N SER A 152 2.07 -12.71 -3.35
CA SER A 152 1.74 -13.83 -2.48
C SER A 152 2.28 -13.56 -1.09
N SER A 153 1.55 -14.00 -0.07
CA SER A 153 2.01 -13.92 1.32
C SER A 153 3.31 -14.70 1.59
N SER A 154 3.64 -15.67 0.74
CA SER A 154 4.92 -16.41 0.76
C SER A 154 6.14 -15.57 0.42
N ASP A 155 5.93 -14.45 -0.26
CA ASP A 155 6.99 -13.62 -0.82
C ASP A 155 7.28 -12.41 0.10
N VAL A 156 6.48 -12.23 1.16
CA VAL A 156 6.72 -11.24 2.22
C VAL A 156 7.73 -11.83 3.21
N PRO A 157 8.91 -11.21 3.39
CA PRO A 157 9.91 -11.73 4.32
C PRO A 157 9.35 -11.87 5.73
N GLU A 158 9.55 -13.03 6.35
CA GLU A 158 9.18 -13.20 7.76
C GLU A 158 9.95 -12.21 8.63
N PRO A 159 9.31 -11.61 9.65
CA PRO A 159 10.01 -10.75 10.59
C PRO A 159 11.18 -11.49 11.23
N ALA A 160 12.37 -10.86 11.27
CA ALA A 160 13.55 -11.42 11.94
C ALA A 160 13.29 -11.79 13.41
N SER A 161 12.23 -11.25 14.02
CA SER A 161 11.76 -11.59 15.37
C SER A 161 11.28 -13.04 15.50
N ILE A 162 10.73 -13.68 14.45
CA ILE A 162 10.34 -15.10 14.49
C ILE A 162 11.60 -15.98 14.52
N ALA A 163 12.60 -15.66 13.71
CA ALA A 163 13.89 -16.35 13.72
C ALA A 163 14.60 -16.17 15.08
N LEU A 164 14.57 -14.96 15.65
CA LEU A 164 15.10 -14.68 16.99
C LEU A 164 14.34 -15.43 18.10
N LEU A 165 13.01 -15.50 18.03
CA LEU A 165 12.20 -16.27 18.98
C LEU A 165 12.53 -17.76 18.88
N GLY A 166 12.64 -18.30 17.66
CA GLY A 166 13.04 -19.68 17.41
C GLY A 166 14.43 -19.99 17.99
N MET A 167 15.41 -19.11 17.75
CA MET A 167 16.76 -19.22 18.31
C MET A 167 16.77 -19.13 19.84
N ALA A 168 15.97 -18.24 20.43
CA ALA A 168 15.84 -18.13 21.88
C ALA A 168 15.27 -19.40 22.50
N LEU A 169 14.25 -20.00 21.89
CA LEU A 169 13.64 -21.24 22.35
C LEU A 169 14.60 -22.44 22.26
N VAL A 170 15.37 -22.56 21.17
CA VAL A 170 16.41 -23.59 21.02
C VAL A 170 17.52 -23.39 22.06
N GLY A 171 17.96 -22.15 22.28
CA GLY A 171 18.95 -21.81 23.31
C GLY A 171 18.52 -22.20 24.72
N ILE A 172 17.26 -21.91 25.08
CA ILE A 172 16.68 -22.30 26.37
C ILE A 172 16.56 -23.83 26.51
N GLY A 173 16.15 -24.53 25.45
CA GLY A 173 16.06 -25.99 25.42
C GLY A 173 17.42 -26.69 25.58
N ALA A 174 18.45 -26.18 24.91
CA ALA A 174 19.82 -26.70 25.02
C ALA A 174 20.43 -26.43 26.41
N ALA A 175 20.14 -25.27 27.01
CA ALA A 175 20.60 -24.92 28.35
C ALA A 175 19.97 -25.82 29.44
N ARG A 176 18.72 -26.26 29.26
CA ARG A 176 18.05 -27.21 30.19
C ARG A 176 18.66 -28.61 30.12
N ARG A 177 19.08 -29.09 28.95
CA ARG A 177 19.70 -30.42 28.80
C ARG A 177 21.10 -30.54 29.39
N ARG A 178 21.83 -29.42 29.57
CA ARG A 178 23.15 -29.42 30.21
C ARG A 178 23.12 -29.43 31.74
N LYS A 179 21.94 -29.30 32.36
CA LYS A 179 21.77 -29.30 33.81
C LYS A 179 21.16 -30.62 34.36
N ALA A 180 20.94 -31.61 33.50
CA ALA A 180 20.49 -32.95 33.87
C ALA A 180 21.66 -33.94 33.80
#